data_AF-A0A7U7GB23-F1
#
_entry.id   AF-A0A7U7GB23-F1
#
_cell.length_a   1.000
_cell.length_b   1.000
_cell.length_c   1.000
_cell.angle_alpha   90.00
_cell.angle_beta   90.00
_cell.angle_gamma   90.00
#
_symmetry.space_group_name_H-M   'P 1'
#
loop_
_entity.id
_entity.type
_entity.pdbx_description
1 polymer ?
#
loop_
_entity_poly.entity_id
_entity_poly.type
_entity_poly.pdbx_seq_one_letter_code
_entity_poly.pdbx_strand_id
1 'polypeptide(L)' 'MQTAIAAGDFKAKCLKLLDDVAATGESLVITKHGKALAKRVPMTKHGKALAKRVPMPPDFGVAGHPA' A
#
# COMPACT_ATOMS: atom_id res chain seq x y z
N MET A 1 -1.20 9.41 11.40
CA MET A 1 -0.03 8.56 11.70
C MET A 1 0.12 7.56 10.55
N GLN A 2 1.10 6.67 10.52
CA GLN A 2 1.21 5.67 9.42
C GLN A 2 1.23 4.27 10.02
N THR A 3 0.20 3.48 9.72
CA THR A 3 0.00 2.14 10.28
C THR A 3 0.49 1.07 9.32
N ALA A 4 1.18 0.05 9.85
CA ALA A 4 1.70 -1.06 9.05
C ALA A 4 0.90 -2.35 9.30
N ILE A 5 0.56 -3.09 8.25
CA ILE A 5 -0.18 -4.35 8.32
C ILE A 5 0.45 -5.41 7.42
N ALA A 6 0.38 -6.67 7.85
CA ALA A 6 0.84 -7.80 7.04
C ALA A 6 -0.05 -8.00 5.79
N ALA A 7 0.54 -8.48 4.70
CA ALA A 7 -0.16 -8.73 3.45
C ALA A 7 -1.30 -9.75 3.57
N GLY A 8 -1.17 -10.73 4.47
CA GLY A 8 -2.21 -11.72 4.76
C GLY A 8 -3.46 -11.06 5.36
N ASP A 9 -3.28 -10.26 6.40
CA ASP A 9 -4.35 -9.48 7.03
C ASP A 9 -4.98 -8.46 6.07
N PHE A 10 -4.14 -7.80 5.27
CA PHE A 10 -4.62 -6.88 4.24
C PHE A 10 -5.51 -7.60 3.22
N LYS A 11 -5.13 -8.81 2.78
CA LYS A 11 -5.96 -9.61 1.85
C LYS A 11 -7.32 -9.95 2.48
N ALA A 12 -7.33 -10.32 3.76
CA ALA A 12 -8.55 -10.67 4.48
C ALA A 12 -9.49 -9.47 4.72
N LYS A 13 -8.94 -8.27 4.95
CA LYS A 13 -9.69 -7.07 5.36
C LYS A 13 -9.68 -5.96 4.31
N CYS A 14 -9.37 -6.30 3.05
CA CYS A 14 -8.94 -5.35 2.03
C CYS A 14 -9.92 -4.19 1.80
N LEU A 15 -11.20 -4.52 1.59
CA LEU A 15 -12.25 -3.54 1.28
C LEU A 15 -12.54 -2.63 2.47
N LYS A 16 -12.55 -3.18 3.69
CA LYS A 16 -12.78 -2.41 4.91
C LYS A 16 -11.64 -1.42 5.18
N LEU A 17 -10.40 -1.85 4.98
CA LEU A 17 -9.23 -0.98 5.14
C LEU A 17 -9.19 0.13 4.07
N LEU A 18 -9.67 -0.16 2.86
CA LEU A 18 -9.82 0.85 1.82
C LEU A 18 -10.80 1.96 2.19
N ASP A 19 -11.95 1.56 2.72
CA ASP A 19 -12.99 2.47 3.18
C ASP A 19 -12.50 3.32 4.36
N ASP A 20 -11.83 2.68 5.32
CA ASP A 20 -11.23 3.36 6.47
C ASP A 20 -10.18 4.40 6.06
N VAL A 21 -9.29 4.06 5.11
CA VAL A 21 -8.32 5.01 4.53
C VAL A 21 -9.02 6.16 3.84
N ALA A 22 -10.13 5.91 3.13
CA ALA A 22 -10.90 6.95 2.46
C ALA A 22 -11.63 7.87 3.45
N ALA A 23 -12.15 7.32 4.56
CA ALA A 23 -12.88 8.05 5.58
C ALA A 23 -11.96 8.86 6.51
N THR A 24 -10.86 8.25 6.96
CA THR A 24 -9.92 8.85 7.91
C THR A 24 -8.86 9.72 7.23
N GLY A 25 -8.56 9.44 5.95
CA GLY A 25 -7.43 10.02 5.26
C GLY A 25 -6.07 9.50 5.74
N GLU A 26 -6.03 8.48 6.60
CA GLU A 26 -4.78 7.93 7.09
C GLU A 26 -4.14 7.00 6.05
N SER A 27 -2.81 7.03 5.96
CA SER A 27 -2.09 6.15 5.03
C SER A 27 -1.65 4.86 5.71
N LEU A 28 -1.79 3.74 5.01
CA LEU A 28 -1.49 2.41 5.54
C LEU A 28 -0.43 1.69 4.69
N VAL A 29 0.58 1.12 5.33
CA VAL A 29 1.69 0.39 4.69
C VAL A 29 1.44 -1.10 4.78
N ILE A 30 1.54 -1.78 3.64
CA ILE A 30 1.36 -3.23 3.53
C ILE A 30 2.75 -3.86 3.49
N THR A 31 3.01 -4.76 4.43
CA THR A 31 4.30 -5.45 4.56
C THR A 31 4.18 -6.95 4.33
N LYS A 32 5.24 -7.59 3.87
CA LYS A 32 5.34 -9.06 3.78
C LYS A 32 6.77 -9.45 4.10
N HIS A 33 6.97 -10.44 4.97
CA HIS A 33 8.30 -10.85 5.45
C HIS A 33 9.14 -9.66 5.97
N GLY A 34 8.50 -8.73 6.69
CA GLY A 34 9.17 -7.55 7.24
C GLY A 34 9.54 -6.46 6.23
N LYS A 35 9.29 -6.64 4.93
CA LYS A 35 9.53 -5.63 3.89
C LYS A 35 8.24 -4.91 3.51
N ALA A 36 8.31 -3.59 3.35
CA ALA A 36 7.21 -2.81 2.79
C ALA A 36 7.02 -3.13 1.31
N LEU A 37 5.83 -3.58 0.93
CA LEU A 37 5.48 -3.93 -0.45
C LEU A 37 4.64 -2.84 -1.14
N ALA A 38 3.72 -2.22 -0.40
CA ALA A 38 2.81 -1.24 -0.95
C ALA A 38 2.33 -0.27 0.14
N LYS A 39 1.76 0.87 -0.29
CA LYS A 39 1.13 1.86 0.59
C LYS A 39 -0.24 2.22 0.03
N ARG A 40 -1.28 2.09 0.86
CA ARG A 40 -2.60 2.68 0.60
C ARG A 40 -2.55 4.15 1.02
N VAL A 41 -2.93 5.01 0.10
CA VAL A 41 -3.08 6.45 0.32
C VAL A 41 -4.51 6.85 -0.07
N PRO A 42 -5.15 7.75 0.68
CA PRO A 42 -6.46 8.25 0.31
C PRO A 42 -6.40 8.99 -1.02
N MET A 43 -7.44 8.85 -1.84
CA MET A 43 -7.63 9.74 -2.98
C MET A 43 -8.13 11.09 -2.47
N THR A 44 -7.24 12.07 -2.44
CA THR A 44 -7.54 13.45 -2.12
C THR A 44 -8.52 14.06 -3.14
N LYS A 45 -9.65 14.61 -2.69
CA LYS A 45 -10.57 15.41 -3.53
C LYS A 45 -10.09 16.85 -3.83
N HIS A 46 -8.98 17.31 -3.26
CA HIS A 46 -8.37 18.63 -3.55
C HIS A 46 -6.85 18.59 -3.41
N GLY A 47 -6.16 18.60 -4.56
CA GLY A 47 -4.77 18.22 -4.73
C GLY A 47 -3.77 18.66 -3.66
N LYS A 48 -3.12 17.67 -3.05
CA LYS A 48 -1.66 17.63 -2.96
C LYS A 48 -1.20 16.20 -3.18
N ALA A 49 -0.82 15.92 -4.43
CA ALA A 49 -0.23 14.67 -4.83
C ALA A 49 1.04 14.41 -4.01
N LEU A 50 1.00 13.40 -3.14
CA LEU A 50 2.22 12.82 -2.56
C LEU A 50 2.87 11.92 -3.62
N ALA A 51 3.30 12.54 -4.72
CA ALA A 51 4.13 11.97 -5.77
C ALA A 51 5.61 12.30 -5.53
N LYS A 52 6.06 12.29 -4.27
CA LYS A 52 7.49 12.37 -3.98
C LYS A 52 8.01 10.93 -3.86
N ARG A 53 8.36 10.37 -5.03
CA ARG A 53 9.11 9.11 -5.25
C ARG A 53 8.87 8.05 -4.16
N VAL A 54 7.91 7.15 -4.40
CA VAL A 54 8.03 5.81 -3.79
C VAL A 54 9.29 5.20 -4.42
N PRO A 55 10.38 4.96 -3.66
CA PRO A 55 11.48 4.17 -4.20
C PRO A 55 10.91 2.79 -4.52
N MET A 56 10.82 2.46 -5.81
CA MET A 56 10.56 1.08 -6.18
C MET A 56 11.71 0.24 -5.58
N PRO A 57 11.41 -0.81 -4.80
CA PRO A 57 12.45 -1.73 -4.37
C PRO A 57 13.10 -2.33 -5.63
N PRO A 58 14.45 -2.43 -5.70
CA PRO A 58 15.15 -2.97 -6.87
C PRO A 58 14.90 -4.48 -7.10
N ASP A 59 14.06 -5.10 -6.28
CA ASP A 59 13.83 -6.54 -6.18
C ASP A 59 12.48 -6.97 -6.77
N PHE A 60 11.84 -6.14 -7.60
CA PHE A 60 10.72 -6.58 -8.44
C PHE A 60 11.26 -7.36 -9.65
N GLY A 61 12.02 -8.43 -9.38
CA GLY A 61 12.37 -9.44 -10.36
C GLY A 61 11.09 -10.10 -10.85
N VAL A 62 10.66 -9.76 -12.06
CA VAL A 62 9.66 -10.53 -12.80
C VAL A 62 10.28 -11.90 -13.04
N ALA A 63 10.01 -12.86 -12.15
CA ALA A 63 10.22 -14.26 -12.44
C ALA A 63 9.30 -14.59 -13.62
N GLY A 64 9.91 -14.87 -14.77
CA GLY A 64 9.23 -15.12 -16.03
C GLY A 64 8.10 -16.13 -15.88
N HIS A 65 6.95 -15.82 -16.48
CA HIS A 65 5.97 -16.82 -16.86
C HIS A 65 6.56 -17.62 -18.03
N PRO A 66 6.82 -18.94 -17.89
CA PRO A 66 6.88 -19.79 -19.07
C PRO A 66 5.45 -19.93 -19.63
N ALA A 67 5.32 -19.66 -20.92
CA ALA A 67 4.13 -19.93 -21.72
C ALA A 67 3.87 -21.44 -21.86
#